data_AF-A0A847KMR0-F1
#
_entry.id   AF-A0A847KMR0-F1
#
_cell.length_a   1.000
_cell.length_b   1.000
_cell.length_c   1.000
_cell.angle_alpha   90.00
_cell.angle_beta   90.00
_cell.angle_gamma   90.00
#
_symmetry.space_group_name_H-M   'P 1'
#
loop_
_entity.id
_entity.type
_entity.pdbx_description
1 polymer ?
#
loop_
_entity_poly.entity_id
_entity_poly.type
_entity_poly.pdbx_seq_one_letter_code
_entity_poly.pdbx_strand_id
1 'polypeptide(L)'
;MKGLPLKRRRDIARQRGQFAAVLVTIVLGVMMFAASYDAYRNLEASYNGTYDRLAFADMTITGGSSSLADAVAALDGVAVVESRRQADVPLQVGDDVFLGRVVSLTSDINTLDVVAGELPSGGAEGLAETHLAEHFGLEPGDTVTVLGTLGVTVTGAAVSPEYLWPARSSQE
;
A
#
# COMPACT_ATOMS: atom_id res chain seq x y z
N MET A 1 54.79 -32.30 5.59
CA MET A 1 54.13 -31.01 5.30
C MET A 1 53.17 -30.55 6.43
N LYS A 2 53.55 -30.65 7.72
CA LYS A 2 52.64 -30.38 8.87
C LYS A 2 52.88 -29.05 9.62
N GLY A 3 53.81 -28.20 9.18
CA GLY A 3 54.22 -26.98 9.91
C GLY A 3 53.56 -25.66 9.49
N LEU A 4 52.86 -25.62 8.36
CA LEU A 4 52.24 -24.40 7.81
C LEU A 4 51.10 -23.82 8.66
N PRO A 5 50.19 -24.60 9.29
CA PRO A 5 49.06 -24.02 10.04
C PRO A 5 49.48 -23.38 11.36
N LEU A 6 50.50 -23.93 12.03
CA LEU A 6 51.03 -23.39 13.28
C LEU A 6 51.76 -22.06 13.08
N LYS A 7 52.51 -21.90 11.97
CA LYS A 7 53.20 -20.65 11.64
C LYS A 7 52.21 -19.53 11.29
N ARG A 8 51.16 -19.83 10.52
CA ARG A 8 50.07 -18.88 10.19
C ARG A 8 49.37 -18.33 11.44
N ARG A 9 49.03 -19.18 12.41
CA ARG A 9 48.42 -18.73 13.67
C ARG A 9 49.33 -17.78 14.46
N ARG A 10 50.64 -18.02 14.45
CA ARG A 10 51.61 -17.17 15.17
C ARG A 10 51.81 -15.81 14.49
N ASP A 11 51.75 -15.76 13.17
CA ASP A 11 51.82 -14.49 12.42
C ASP A 11 50.54 -13.66 12.60
N ILE A 12 49.36 -14.28 12.55
CA ILE A 12 48.09 -13.62 12.89
C ILE A 12 48.12 -13.07 14.33
N ALA A 13 48.70 -13.82 15.27
CA ALA A 13 48.86 -13.39 16.65
C ALA A 13 49.89 -12.26 16.85
N ARG A 14 50.78 -12.00 15.88
CA ARG A 14 51.75 -10.90 15.91
C ARG A 14 51.20 -9.62 15.28
N GLN A 15 50.32 -9.72 14.28
CA GLN A 15 49.67 -8.58 13.60
C GLN A 15 48.16 -8.50 13.91
N ARG A 16 47.80 -8.60 15.19
CA ARG A 16 46.39 -8.70 15.63
C ARG A 16 45.53 -7.52 15.19
N GLY A 17 46.06 -6.30 15.23
CA GLY A 17 45.31 -5.08 14.86
C GLY A 17 44.95 -5.03 13.37
N GLN A 18 45.92 -5.32 12.50
CA GLN A 18 45.70 -5.30 11.04
C GLN A 18 44.78 -6.44 10.59
N PHE A 19 44.94 -7.63 11.18
CA PHE A 19 44.05 -8.75 10.92
C PHE A 19 42.62 -8.48 11.41
N ALA A 20 42.47 -7.86 12.59
CA ALA A 20 41.17 -7.46 13.12
C ALA A 20 40.49 -6.41 12.24
N ALA A 21 41.23 -5.41 11.74
CA ALA A 21 40.69 -4.39 10.84
C ALA A 21 40.11 -5.02 9.56
N VAL A 22 40.86 -5.92 8.92
CA VAL A 22 40.38 -6.65 7.72
C VAL A 22 39.14 -7.51 8.05
N LEU A 23 39.17 -8.23 9.17
CA LEU A 23 38.05 -9.06 9.60
C LEU A 23 36.79 -8.22 9.82
N VAL A 24 36.90 -7.09 10.52
CA VAL A 24 35.80 -6.16 10.79
C VAL A 24 35.23 -5.63 9.48
N THR A 25 36.07 -5.20 8.53
CA THR A 25 35.60 -4.71 7.24
C THR A 25 34.84 -5.78 6.46
N ILE A 26 35.33 -7.02 6.44
CA ILE A 26 34.63 -8.14 5.79
C ILE A 26 33.28 -8.40 6.47
N VAL A 27 33.27 -8.45 7.79
CA VAL A 27 32.06 -8.70 8.58
C VAL A 27 31.02 -7.59 8.34
N LEU A 28 31.44 -6.32 8.36
CA LEU A 28 30.55 -5.19 8.07
C LEU A 28 30.00 -5.26 6.64
N GLY A 29 30.83 -5.60 5.65
CA GLY A 29 30.38 -5.76 4.27
C GLY A 29 29.33 -6.88 4.11
N VAL A 30 29.58 -8.04 4.73
CA VAL A 30 28.65 -9.17 4.70
C VAL A 30 27.35 -8.84 5.45
N MET A 31 27.44 -8.20 6.62
CA MET A 31 26.24 -7.78 7.37
C MET A 31 25.41 -6.76 6.59
N MET A 32 26.05 -5.76 5.97
CA MET A 32 25.34 -4.76 5.19
C MET A 32 24.62 -5.42 4.01
N PHE A 33 25.29 -6.33 3.30
CA PHE A 33 24.67 -7.09 2.21
C PHE A 33 23.48 -7.95 2.70
N ALA A 34 23.67 -8.70 3.78
CA ALA A 34 22.62 -9.55 4.34
C ALA A 34 21.41 -8.71 4.79
N ALA A 35 21.64 -7.61 5.51
CA ALA A 35 20.58 -6.71 5.96
C ALA A 35 19.83 -6.08 4.78
N SER A 36 20.52 -5.65 3.72
CA SER A 36 19.86 -5.14 2.51
C SER A 36 19.06 -6.22 1.80
N TYR A 37 19.56 -7.44 1.73
CA TYR A 37 18.87 -8.57 1.11
C TYR A 37 17.62 -8.97 1.89
N ASP A 38 17.72 -9.07 3.22
CA ASP A 38 16.59 -9.39 4.09
C ASP A 38 15.53 -8.27 4.05
N ALA A 39 15.94 -7.00 4.04
CA ALA A 39 15.02 -5.88 3.87
C ALA A 39 14.27 -5.97 2.53
N TYR A 40 14.95 -6.31 1.44
CA TYR A 40 14.34 -6.51 0.14
C TYR A 40 13.31 -7.66 0.16
N ARG A 41 13.68 -8.82 0.71
CA ARG A 41 12.77 -9.97 0.80
C ARG A 41 11.56 -9.69 1.68
N ASN A 42 11.75 -8.97 2.77
CA ASN A 42 10.66 -8.60 3.67
C ASN A 42 9.69 -7.63 3.01
N LEU A 43 10.20 -6.68 2.22
CA LEU A 43 9.39 -5.78 1.42
C LEU A 43 8.59 -6.54 0.37
N GLU A 44 9.23 -7.45 -0.37
CA GLU A 44 8.58 -8.30 -1.38
C GLU A 44 7.47 -9.18 -0.78
N ALA A 45 7.73 -9.80 0.37
CA ALA A 45 6.74 -10.60 1.08
C ALA A 45 5.54 -9.75 1.57
N SER A 46 5.80 -8.54 2.09
CA SER A 46 4.75 -7.62 2.53
C SER A 46 3.93 -7.09 1.36
N TYR A 47 4.57 -6.85 0.22
CA TYR A 47 3.93 -6.40 -1.01
C TYR A 47 2.97 -7.46 -1.54
N ASN A 48 3.46 -8.69 -1.72
CA ASN A 48 2.65 -9.82 -2.19
C ASN A 48 1.49 -10.12 -1.24
N GLY A 49 1.75 -10.09 0.07
CA GLY A 49 0.70 -10.27 1.08
C GLY A 49 -0.40 -9.20 1.03
N THR A 50 -0.06 -7.96 0.68
CA THR A 50 -1.05 -6.88 0.53
C THR A 50 -1.84 -7.03 -0.78
N TYR A 51 -1.16 -7.39 -1.87
CA TYR A 51 -1.77 -7.66 -3.17
C TYR A 51 -2.82 -8.76 -3.10
N ASP A 52 -2.44 -9.91 -2.53
CA ASP A 52 -3.33 -11.08 -2.43
C ASP A 52 -4.52 -10.79 -1.51
N ARG A 53 -4.29 -10.04 -0.42
CA ARG A 53 -5.31 -9.75 0.58
C ARG A 53 -6.35 -8.74 0.13
N LEU A 54 -5.95 -7.75 -0.67
CA LEU A 54 -6.82 -6.66 -1.13
C LEU A 54 -7.22 -6.79 -2.61
N ALA A 55 -6.95 -7.95 -3.21
CA ALA A 55 -7.22 -8.27 -4.61
C ALA A 55 -6.84 -7.11 -5.55
N PHE A 56 -5.61 -6.61 -5.39
CA PHE A 56 -5.20 -5.40 -6.10
C PHE A 56 -5.20 -5.62 -7.61
N ALA A 57 -5.72 -4.64 -8.34
CA ALA A 57 -5.85 -4.73 -9.79
C ALA A 57 -4.48 -4.81 -10.47
N ASP A 58 -4.28 -5.82 -11.31
CA ASP A 58 -3.11 -5.91 -12.19
C ASP A 58 -3.08 -4.78 -13.24
N MET A 59 -4.26 -4.32 -13.66
CA MET A 59 -4.42 -3.25 -14.64
C MET A 59 -5.65 -2.41 -14.33
N THR A 60 -5.47 -1.08 -14.37
CA THR A 60 -6.57 -0.11 -14.26
C THR A 60 -6.67 0.67 -15.56
N ILE A 61 -7.86 0.72 -16.15
CA ILE A 61 -8.14 1.47 -17.37
C ILE A 61 -9.15 2.58 -17.05
N THR A 62 -8.80 3.82 -17.40
CA THR A 62 -9.67 4.98 -17.20
C THR A 62 -10.29 5.40 -18.53
N GLY A 63 -11.61 5.59 -18.54
CA GLY A 63 -12.36 5.94 -19.75
C GLY A 63 -12.64 4.73 -20.65
N GLY A 64 -13.43 4.95 -21.69
CA GLY A 64 -13.88 3.89 -22.61
C GLY A 64 -15.41 3.87 -22.77
N SER A 65 -15.89 3.02 -23.68
CA SER A 65 -17.33 2.76 -23.83
C SER A 65 -17.82 1.86 -22.69
N SER A 66 -19.13 1.90 -22.43
CA SER A 66 -19.77 1.00 -21.45
C SER A 66 -19.58 -0.48 -21.78
N SER A 67 -19.31 -0.82 -23.04
CA SER A 67 -19.05 -2.18 -23.51
C SER A 67 -17.61 -2.66 -23.31
N LEU A 68 -16.69 -1.79 -22.88
CA LEU A 68 -15.27 -2.16 -22.75
C LEU A 68 -15.07 -3.25 -21.71
N ALA A 69 -15.77 -3.16 -20.58
CA ALA A 69 -15.68 -4.14 -19.50
C ALA A 69 -16.07 -5.54 -20.00
N ASP A 70 -17.18 -5.65 -20.72
CA ASP A 70 -17.66 -6.92 -21.30
C ASP A 70 -16.68 -7.48 -22.33
N ALA A 71 -16.08 -6.60 -23.15
CA ALA A 71 -15.11 -7.02 -24.16
C ALA A 71 -13.81 -7.56 -23.54
N VAL A 72 -13.34 -6.92 -22.46
CA VAL A 72 -12.14 -7.36 -21.73
C VAL A 72 -12.41 -8.65 -20.95
N ALA A 73 -13.58 -8.78 -20.33
CA ALA A 73 -13.96 -9.98 -19.61
C ALA A 73 -14.05 -11.23 -20.50
N ALA A 74 -14.22 -11.05 -21.82
CA ALA A 74 -14.26 -12.13 -22.80
C ALA A 74 -12.87 -12.59 -23.28
N LEU A 75 -11.78 -11.92 -22.89
CA LEU A 75 -10.42 -12.28 -23.31
C LEU A 75 -9.88 -13.46 -22.49
N ASP A 76 -9.19 -14.38 -23.16
CA ASP A 76 -8.51 -15.50 -22.50
C ASP A 76 -7.43 -14.98 -21.54
N GLY A 77 -7.47 -15.44 -20.30
CA GLY A 77 -6.51 -15.06 -19.24
C GLY A 77 -6.98 -13.93 -18.32
N VAL A 78 -8.15 -13.33 -18.58
CA VAL A 78 -8.77 -12.35 -17.67
C VAL A 78 -9.61 -13.08 -16.62
N ALA A 79 -9.27 -12.92 -15.34
CA ALA A 79 -9.97 -13.59 -14.24
C ALA A 79 -11.25 -12.85 -13.81
N VAL A 80 -11.14 -11.54 -13.59
CA VAL A 80 -12.23 -10.67 -13.11
C VAL A 80 -12.10 -9.30 -13.76
N VAL A 81 -13.23 -8.68 -14.08
CA VAL A 81 -13.32 -7.28 -14.52
C VAL A 81 -14.40 -6.60 -13.72
N GLU A 82 -14.05 -5.50 -13.07
CA GLU A 82 -15.00 -4.71 -12.29
C GLU A 82 -14.95 -3.25 -12.74
N SER A 83 -16.14 -2.67 -12.98
CA SER A 83 -16.28 -1.27 -13.38
C SER A 83 -16.73 -0.45 -12.18
N ARG A 84 -16.10 0.71 -11.98
CA ARG A 84 -16.41 1.61 -10.88
C ARG A 84 -16.45 3.06 -11.34
N ARG A 85 -17.06 3.91 -10.51
CA ARG A 85 -17.09 5.37 -10.74
C ARG A 85 -16.17 6.05 -9.75
N GLN A 86 -15.44 7.04 -10.26
CA GLN A 86 -14.54 7.86 -9.48
C GLN A 86 -14.70 9.30 -9.94
N ALA A 87 -14.83 10.22 -8.98
CA ALA A 87 -15.01 11.64 -9.27
C ALA A 87 -14.26 12.48 -8.25
N ASP A 88 -13.57 13.51 -8.76
CA ASP A 88 -12.97 14.56 -7.94
C ASP A 88 -14.00 15.66 -7.74
N VAL A 89 -14.44 15.82 -6.50
CA VAL A 89 -15.56 16.67 -6.14
C VAL A 89 -15.25 17.44 -4.86
N PRO A 90 -15.78 18.68 -4.71
CA PRO A 90 -15.70 19.38 -3.44
C PRO A 90 -16.40 18.55 -2.35
N LEU A 91 -15.64 18.26 -1.29
CA LEU A 91 -16.11 17.69 -0.04
C LEU A 91 -16.13 18.79 1.02
N GLN A 92 -17.08 18.68 1.93
CA GLN A 92 -17.20 19.58 3.06
C GLN A 92 -17.40 18.76 4.34
N VAL A 93 -16.56 19.05 5.33
CA VAL A 93 -16.62 18.50 6.68
C VAL A 93 -16.68 19.67 7.66
N GLY A 94 -17.81 19.84 8.33
CA GLY A 94 -18.06 21.06 9.11
C GLY A 94 -17.98 22.32 8.24
N ASP A 95 -17.07 23.23 8.60
CA ASP A 95 -16.81 24.48 7.87
C ASP A 95 -15.70 24.36 6.81
N ASP A 96 -14.95 23.25 6.81
CA ASP A 96 -13.83 23.04 5.89
C ASP A 96 -14.31 22.47 4.56
N VAL A 97 -14.01 23.18 3.47
CA VAL A 97 -14.30 22.77 2.09
C VAL A 97 -13.00 22.51 1.35
N PHE A 98 -12.85 21.32 0.79
CA PHE A 98 -11.65 20.89 0.08
C PHE A 98 -12.00 20.01 -1.11
N LEU A 99 -11.06 19.86 -2.04
CA LEU A 99 -11.22 18.93 -3.14
C LEU A 99 -10.92 17.52 -2.64
N GLY A 100 -11.91 16.65 -2.67
CA GLY A 100 -11.76 15.23 -2.35
C GLY A 100 -12.12 14.36 -3.53
N ARG A 101 -11.94 13.05 -3.34
CA ARG A 101 -12.22 12.04 -4.35
C ARG A 101 -13.20 11.02 -3.80
N VAL A 102 -14.30 10.84 -4.50
CA VAL A 102 -15.30 9.83 -4.18
C VAL A 102 -15.12 8.66 -5.13
N VAL A 103 -15.01 7.46 -4.57
CA VAL A 103 -14.82 6.21 -5.31
C VAL A 103 -15.94 5.26 -4.90
N SER A 104 -16.63 4.66 -5.88
CA SER A 104 -17.60 3.62 -5.58
C SER A 104 -16.90 2.35 -5.12
N LEU A 105 -17.48 1.66 -4.14
CA LEU A 105 -16.98 0.39 -3.65
C LEU A 105 -17.01 -0.69 -4.74
N THR A 106 -16.06 -1.59 -4.64
CA THR A 106 -15.89 -2.79 -5.44
C THR A 106 -15.95 -4.02 -4.55
N SER A 107 -16.27 -5.16 -5.14
CA SER A 107 -16.54 -6.42 -4.42
C SER A 107 -15.44 -7.45 -4.60
N ASP A 108 -14.84 -7.53 -5.79
CA ASP A 108 -13.89 -8.59 -6.13
C ASP A 108 -12.48 -8.04 -6.41
N ILE A 109 -12.35 -6.77 -6.82
CA ILE A 109 -11.06 -6.12 -7.13
C ILE A 109 -10.87 -4.89 -6.23
N ASN A 110 -9.63 -4.61 -5.81
CA ASN A 110 -9.29 -3.45 -4.96
C ASN A 110 -10.15 -3.38 -3.70
N THR A 111 -10.30 -4.52 -3.02
CA THR A 111 -11.08 -4.61 -1.79
C THR A 111 -10.48 -3.74 -0.71
N LEU A 112 -11.35 -3.10 0.08
CA LEU A 112 -10.94 -2.21 1.15
C LEU A 112 -10.60 -2.98 2.42
N ASP A 113 -9.58 -2.51 3.13
CA ASP A 113 -9.25 -2.96 4.48
C ASP A 113 -9.95 -2.04 5.49
N VAL A 114 -11.04 -2.51 6.11
CA VAL A 114 -11.78 -1.71 7.09
C VAL A 114 -11.01 -1.71 8.41
N VAL A 115 -10.53 -0.54 8.81
CA VAL A 115 -9.75 -0.34 10.05
C VAL A 115 -10.68 -0.12 11.23
N ALA A 116 -11.79 0.59 11.01
CA ALA A 116 -12.79 0.88 12.03
C ALA A 116 -14.19 0.98 11.41
N GLY A 117 -15.21 0.59 12.17
CA GLY A 117 -16.60 0.61 11.71
C GLY A 117 -16.95 -0.56 10.79
N GLU A 118 -17.90 -0.35 9.90
CA GLU A 118 -18.47 -1.40 9.05
C GLU A 118 -18.56 -0.95 7.58
N LEU A 119 -18.59 -1.94 6.68
CA LEU A 119 -18.86 -1.68 5.26
C LEU A 119 -20.25 -1.02 5.10
N PRO A 120 -20.40 -0.04 4.20
CA PRO A 120 -21.67 0.59 3.90
C PRO A 120 -22.73 -0.44 3.50
N SER A 121 -23.92 -0.32 4.08
CA SER A 121 -25.03 -1.25 3.87
C SER A 121 -25.93 -0.83 2.70
N GLY A 122 -25.84 0.43 2.29
CA GLY A 122 -26.51 1.00 1.12
C GLY A 122 -26.88 2.47 1.32
N GLY A 123 -27.41 3.11 0.28
CA GLY A 123 -27.83 4.51 0.34
C GLY A 123 -26.65 5.50 0.28
N ALA A 124 -26.78 6.64 0.97
CA ALA A 124 -25.76 7.67 1.07
C ALA A 124 -24.81 7.39 2.25
N GLU A 125 -24.19 6.21 2.22
CA GLU A 125 -23.22 5.76 3.21
C GLU A 125 -21.85 5.57 2.55
N GLY A 126 -20.77 5.79 3.29
CA GLY A 126 -19.42 5.66 2.77
C GLY A 126 -18.39 5.43 3.88
N LEU A 127 -17.24 4.88 3.49
CA LEU A 127 -16.06 4.79 4.34
C LEU A 127 -15.18 6.02 4.08
N ALA A 128 -14.67 6.61 5.15
CA ALA A 128 -13.60 7.60 5.06
C ALA A 128 -12.26 6.90 4.85
N GLU A 129 -11.38 7.50 4.05
CA GLU A 129 -9.98 7.08 4.02
C GLU A 129 -9.35 7.37 5.40
N THR A 130 -8.44 6.52 5.86
CA THR A 130 -7.92 6.56 7.24
C THR A 130 -7.27 7.90 7.58
N HIS A 131 -6.44 8.47 6.71
CA HIS A 131 -5.83 9.79 6.96
C HIS A 131 -6.86 10.92 6.94
N LEU A 132 -7.88 10.84 6.07
CA LEU A 132 -8.99 11.78 6.10
C LEU A 132 -9.76 11.72 7.43
N ALA A 133 -10.07 10.50 7.88
CA ALA A 133 -10.77 10.26 9.13
C ALA A 133 -9.97 10.78 10.33
N GLU A 134 -8.67 10.51 10.37
CA GLU A 134 -7.78 11.02 11.43
C GLU A 134 -7.64 12.55 11.40
N HIS A 135 -7.51 13.16 10.21
CA HIS A 135 -7.33 14.59 10.07
C HIS A 135 -8.54 15.40 10.57
N PHE A 136 -9.74 14.94 10.22
CA PHE A 136 -10.99 15.60 10.61
C PHE A 136 -11.64 15.02 11.86
N GLY A 137 -11.07 13.95 12.45
CA GLY A 137 -11.62 13.26 13.60
C GLY A 137 -12.98 12.60 13.32
N LEU A 138 -13.17 12.05 12.12
CA LEU A 138 -14.43 11.43 11.70
C LEU A 138 -14.67 10.10 12.42
N GLU A 139 -15.84 9.97 13.01
CA GLU A 139 -16.32 8.75 13.66
C GLU A 139 -17.51 8.15 12.88
N PRO A 140 -17.78 6.83 13.03
CA PRO A 140 -18.98 6.22 12.46
C PRO A 140 -20.25 6.95 12.94
N GLY A 141 -21.06 7.41 11.99
CA GLY A 141 -22.26 8.22 12.22
C GLY A 141 -22.13 9.68 11.81
N ASP A 142 -20.90 10.17 11.61
CA ASP A 142 -20.66 11.53 11.12
C ASP A 142 -21.12 11.71 9.68
N THR A 143 -21.33 12.96 9.25
CA THR A 143 -21.79 13.27 7.89
C THR A 143 -20.78 14.14 7.15
N VAL A 144 -20.42 13.72 5.95
CA VAL A 144 -19.60 14.49 5.00
C VAL A 144 -20.50 14.95 3.86
N THR A 145 -20.43 16.23 3.52
CA THR A 145 -21.21 16.77 2.40
C THR A 145 -20.41 16.70 1.12
N VAL A 146 -20.96 16.02 0.12
CA VAL A 146 -20.41 15.88 -1.23
C VAL A 146 -21.12 16.85 -2.17
N LEU A 147 -20.37 17.56 -3.03
CA LEU A 147 -20.94 18.51 -3.99
C LEU A 147 -21.79 19.63 -3.34
N GLY A 148 -21.52 19.94 -2.07
CA GLY A 148 -22.25 20.94 -1.28
C GLY A 148 -23.73 20.63 -1.05
N THR A 149 -24.22 19.43 -1.42
CA THR A 149 -25.66 19.12 -1.44
C THR A 149 -26.01 17.72 -1.00
N LEU A 150 -25.12 16.74 -1.22
CA LEU A 150 -25.35 15.34 -0.87
C LEU A 150 -24.64 15.00 0.44
N GLY A 151 -25.39 14.85 1.53
CA GLY A 151 -24.85 14.32 2.79
C GLY A 151 -24.60 12.82 2.68
N VAL A 152 -23.38 12.39 2.99
CA VAL A 152 -22.96 10.99 3.06
C VAL A 152 -22.57 10.68 4.49
N THR A 153 -23.20 9.65 5.07
CA THR A 153 -22.89 9.17 6.41
C THR A 153 -21.62 8.31 6.38
N VAL A 154 -20.68 8.63 7.25
CA VAL A 154 -19.47 7.85 7.46
C VAL A 154 -19.82 6.62 8.27
N THR A 155 -19.61 5.42 7.73
CA THR A 155 -19.84 4.15 8.45
C THR A 155 -18.58 3.62 9.12
N GLY A 156 -17.43 4.19 8.79
CA GLY A 156 -16.13 3.72 9.26
C GLY A 156 -14.96 4.35 8.51
N ALA A 157 -13.76 3.86 8.85
CA ALA A 157 -12.51 4.22 8.22
C ALA A 157 -11.89 2.99 7.56
N ALA A 158 -11.34 3.16 6.36
CA ALA A 158 -10.71 2.08 5.62
C ALA A 158 -9.43 2.53 4.92
N VAL A 159 -8.59 1.55 4.58
CA VAL A 159 -7.42 1.71 3.73
C VAL A 159 -7.72 1.07 2.39
N SER A 160 -7.46 1.82 1.31
CA SER A 160 -7.52 1.31 -0.05
C SER A 160 -6.11 0.93 -0.51
N PRO A 161 -5.94 -0.21 -1.21
CA PRO A 161 -4.64 -0.58 -1.76
C PRO A 161 -4.13 0.41 -2.83
N GLU A 162 -5.01 1.26 -3.37
CA GLU A 162 -4.67 2.25 -4.39
C GLU A 162 -4.14 3.57 -3.82
N TYR A 163 -4.35 3.80 -2.52
CA TYR A 163 -3.99 5.05 -1.84
C TYR A 163 -3.05 4.79 -0.66
N LEU A 164 -2.10 3.86 -0.83
CA LEU A 164 -1.03 3.61 0.15
C LEU A 164 -0.13 4.84 0.38
N TRP A 165 -0.09 5.74 -0.60
CA TRP A 165 0.45 7.08 -0.45
C TRP A 165 -0.62 8.08 -0.89
N PRO A 166 -1.13 8.94 0.03
CA PRO A 166 -2.14 9.94 -0.30
C PRO A 166 -1.52 11.10 -1.10
N ALA A 167 -1.13 10.83 -2.35
CA ALA A 167 -0.81 11.84 -3.36
C ALA A 167 -1.88 11.84 -4.45
N ARG A 168 -2.03 12.98 -5.13
CA ARG A 168 -3.00 13.13 -6.23
C ARG A 168 -2.74 12.19 -7.40
N SER A 169 -1.49 11.80 -7.62
CA SER A 169 -1.10 10.79 -8.60
C SER A 169 0.21 10.12 -8.17
N SER A 170 0.48 8.91 -8.68
CA SER A 170 1.80 8.27 -8.52
C SER A 170 2.93 8.95 -9.31
N GLN A 171 2.60 9.99 -10.09
CA GLN A 171 3.52 10.74 -10.96
C GLN A 171 3.81 12.17 -10.45
N GLU A 172 3.22 12.60 -9.32
CA GLU A 172 3.49 13.88 -8.65
C GLU A 172 3.95 13.64 -7.20
#